data_AF-A0A7X9B2Z4-F1
#
_entry.id   AF-A0A7X9B2Z4-F1
#
_cell.length_a   1.000
_cell.length_b   1.000
_cell.length_c   1.000
_cell.angle_alpha   90.00
_cell.angle_beta   90.00
_cell.angle_gamma   90.00
#
_symmetry.space_group_name_H-M   'P 1'
#
loop_
_entity.id
_entity.type
_entity.pdbx_description
1 polymer ?
#
loop_
_entity_poly.entity_id
_entity_poly.type
_entity_poly.pdbx_seq_one_letter_code
_entity_poly.pdbx_strand_id
1 'polypeptide(L)'
;MSTEREIICIGCPIGCALTVTLSDGVVTGVTGNECGRGPAYARQECVRPERMVTALMYVPGASRPLSVKTAHPVPKDKINDCLEEIRRARPVLPVSIGRVVLDNVAGTGVPVVATCELTAPARVVITPLAAAVKPKPQSKAKGAATTMADKQDDRRCCADK
;
A
#
# COMPACT_ATOMS: atom_id res chain seq x y z
N MET A 1 -24.41 -8.80 15.90
CA MET A 1 -24.12 -10.07 16.64
C MET A 1 -22.69 -9.98 17.17
N SER A 2 -22.48 -10.20 18.47
CA SER A 2 -21.14 -10.11 19.08
C SER A 2 -20.36 -11.41 18.81
N THR A 3 -19.17 -11.29 18.24
CA THR A 3 -18.24 -12.41 18.02
C THR A 3 -17.00 -12.22 18.88
N GLU A 4 -16.57 -13.28 19.54
CA GLU A 4 -15.33 -13.29 20.34
C GLU A 4 -14.19 -13.88 19.51
N ARG A 5 -13.00 -13.31 19.67
CA ARG A 5 -11.78 -13.78 19.02
C ARG A 5 -10.65 -13.81 20.04
N GLU A 6 -9.89 -14.88 20.04
CA GLU A 6 -8.68 -15.01 20.83
C GLU A 6 -7.46 -14.67 19.99
N ILE A 7 -6.59 -13.80 20.51
CA ILE A 7 -5.35 -13.41 19.85
C ILE A 7 -4.21 -13.34 20.86
N ILE A 8 -2.99 -13.57 20.40
CA ILE A 8 -1.79 -13.42 21.22
C ILE A 8 -1.20 -12.04 20.94
N CYS A 9 -0.94 -11.28 22.01
CA CYS A 9 -0.24 -10.00 21.90
C CYS A 9 1.23 -10.23 21.52
N ILE A 10 1.63 -9.89 20.30
CA ILE A 10 3.03 -10.02 19.85
C ILE A 10 3.90 -8.79 20.18
N GLY A 11 3.36 -7.82 20.91
CA GLY A 11 4.04 -6.56 21.22
C GLY A 11 5.08 -6.65 22.35
N CYS A 12 5.11 -7.75 23.11
CA CYS A 12 6.06 -7.97 24.19
C CYS A 12 6.49 -9.45 24.25
N PRO A 13 7.66 -9.76 24.83
CA PRO A 13 8.14 -11.14 24.94
C PRO A 13 7.28 -12.04 25.83
N ILE A 14 6.41 -11.45 26.67
CA ILE A 14 5.49 -12.20 27.56
C ILE A 14 4.38 -12.87 26.75
N GLY A 15 3.86 -12.22 25.71
CA GLY A 15 2.84 -12.82 24.85
C GLY A 15 1.48 -13.06 25.52
N CYS A 16 0.90 -12.04 26.17
CA CYS A 16 -0.41 -12.18 26.83
C CYS A 16 -1.50 -12.70 25.87
N ALA A 17 -2.30 -13.66 26.32
CA ALA A 17 -3.49 -14.13 25.60
C ALA A 17 -4.63 -13.12 25.80
N LEU A 18 -5.14 -12.56 24.71
CA LEU A 18 -6.17 -11.55 24.71
C LEU A 18 -7.47 -12.12 24.14
N THR A 19 -8.58 -11.85 24.80
CA THR A 19 -9.93 -12.13 24.29
C THR A 19 -10.54 -10.81 23.83
N VAL A 20 -10.92 -10.75 22.55
CA VAL A 20 -11.43 -9.56 21.88
C VAL A 20 -12.89 -9.79 21.52
N THR A 21 -13.77 -8.94 22.02
CA THR A 21 -15.19 -8.94 21.64
C THR A 21 -15.41 -7.94 20.51
N LEU A 22 -15.95 -8.42 19.40
CA LEU A 22 -16.28 -7.63 18.22
C LEU A 22 -17.79 -7.55 18.03
N SER A 23 -18.31 -6.35 17.79
CA SER A 23 -19.67 -6.14 17.29
C SER A 23 -19.61 -5.32 16.01
N ASP A 24 -20.16 -5.86 14.92
CA ASP A 24 -20.29 -5.17 13.64
C ASP A 24 -18.97 -4.57 13.10
N GLY A 25 -17.87 -5.30 13.29
CA GLY A 25 -16.53 -4.91 12.84
C GLY A 25 -15.80 -3.94 13.79
N VAL A 26 -16.44 -3.51 14.88
CA VAL A 26 -15.84 -2.66 15.91
C VAL A 26 -15.50 -3.47 17.15
N VAL A 27 -14.32 -3.25 17.70
CA VAL A 27 -13.88 -3.88 18.95
C VAL A 27 -14.55 -3.18 20.13
N THR A 28 -15.44 -3.87 20.84
CA THR A 28 -16.15 -3.35 22.01
C THR A 28 -15.43 -3.64 23.32
N GLY A 29 -14.72 -4.76 23.39
CA GLY A 29 -13.99 -5.17 24.59
C GLY A 29 -12.68 -5.89 24.26
N VAL A 30 -11.69 -5.69 25.12
CA VAL A 30 -10.46 -6.49 25.15
C VAL A 30 -10.17 -6.84 26.60
N THR A 31 -9.99 -8.13 26.87
CA THR A 31 -9.63 -8.66 28.21
C THR A 31 -8.38 -9.52 28.11
N GLY A 32 -7.72 -9.79 29.24
CA GLY A 32 -6.48 -10.58 29.31
C GLY A 32 -5.19 -9.80 29.11
N ASN A 33 -5.24 -8.45 29.05
CA ASN A 33 -4.04 -7.63 28.93
C ASN A 33 -3.46 -7.24 30.30
N GLU A 34 -2.14 -7.39 30.44
CA GLU A 34 -1.39 -6.90 31.61
C GLU A 34 -0.85 -5.48 31.42
N CYS A 35 -0.92 -4.95 30.20
CA CYS A 35 -0.40 -3.63 29.86
C CYS A 35 -1.33 -2.86 28.92
N GLY A 36 -1.13 -1.55 28.80
CA GLY A 36 -1.88 -0.70 27.87
C GLY A 36 -1.60 -0.96 26.38
N ARG A 37 -0.51 -1.69 26.05
CA ARG A 37 -0.16 -2.03 24.65
C ARG A 37 -1.04 -3.13 24.07
N GLY A 38 -1.50 -4.06 24.90
CA GLY A 38 -2.32 -5.20 24.47
C GLY A 38 -3.61 -4.79 23.78
N PRO A 39 -4.46 -3.94 24.40
CA PRO A 39 -5.70 -3.48 23.77
C PRO A 39 -5.49 -2.68 22.49
N ALA A 40 -4.43 -1.87 22.43
CA ALA A 40 -4.09 -1.12 21.22
C ALA A 40 -3.74 -2.05 20.05
N TYR A 41 -2.86 -3.03 20.30
CA TYR A 41 -2.53 -4.07 19.31
C TYR A 41 -3.74 -4.88 18.88
N ALA A 42 -4.57 -5.31 19.84
CA ALA A 42 -5.77 -6.09 19.57
C ALA A 42 -6.75 -5.39 18.64
N ARG A 43 -7.00 -4.10 18.89
CA ARG A 43 -7.87 -3.27 18.05
C ARG A 43 -7.31 -3.13 16.63
N GLN A 44 -6.02 -2.86 16.49
CA GLN A 44 -5.38 -2.73 15.19
C GLN A 44 -5.40 -4.05 14.42
N GLU A 45 -4.94 -5.14 15.02
CA GLU A 45 -4.83 -6.45 14.34
C GLU A 45 -6.19 -7.02 13.95
N CYS A 46 -7.24 -6.82 14.76
CA CYS A 46 -8.57 -7.35 14.48
C CYS A 46 -9.35 -6.55 13.42
N VAL A 47 -9.10 -5.24 13.30
CA VAL A 47 -9.82 -4.35 12.37
C VAL A 47 -9.03 -4.13 11.08
N ARG A 48 -7.73 -3.79 11.20
CA ARG A 48 -6.86 -3.47 10.07
C ARG A 48 -5.42 -3.95 10.36
N PRO A 49 -5.12 -5.24 10.15
CA PRO A 49 -3.77 -5.77 10.35
C PRO A 49 -2.81 -5.12 9.36
N GLU A 50 -1.77 -4.49 9.88
CA GLU A 50 -0.77 -3.79 9.09
C GLU A 50 0.60 -4.41 9.31
N ARG A 51 1.41 -4.51 8.24
CA ARG A 51 2.77 -5.05 8.29
C ARG A 51 3.71 -4.25 7.41
N MET A 52 4.97 -4.14 7.82
CA MET A 52 6.00 -3.53 7.00
C MET A 52 6.39 -4.52 5.89
N VAL A 53 6.35 -4.07 4.64
CA VAL A 53 6.72 -4.90 3.49
C VAL A 53 8.22 -4.71 3.24
N THR A 54 8.96 -5.81 3.27
CA THR A 54 10.36 -5.87 2.86
C THR A 54 10.47 -6.72 1.60
N ALA A 55 11.25 -6.26 0.63
CA ALA A 55 11.35 -6.91 -0.67
C ALA A 55 12.72 -6.71 -1.31
N LEU A 56 13.01 -7.54 -2.31
CA LEU A 56 14.18 -7.42 -3.16
C LEU A 56 13.74 -6.97 -4.56
N MET A 57 14.38 -5.90 -5.05
CA MET A 57 14.15 -5.35 -6.38
C MET A 57 15.32 -5.66 -7.30
N TYR A 58 15.01 -6.08 -8.52
CA TYR A 58 16.00 -6.19 -9.57
C TYR A 58 16.30 -4.80 -10.15
N VAL A 59 17.58 -4.45 -10.20
CA VAL A 59 18.06 -3.18 -10.77
C VAL A 59 18.94 -3.51 -11.97
N PRO A 60 18.55 -3.11 -13.20
CA PRO A 60 19.37 -3.33 -14.38
C PRO A 60 20.77 -2.75 -14.19
N GLY A 61 21.80 -3.55 -14.47
CA GLY A 61 23.20 -3.15 -14.33
C GLY A 61 23.76 -3.21 -12.91
N ALA A 62 22.97 -3.58 -11.89
CA ALA A 62 23.48 -3.81 -10.54
C ALA A 62 24.05 -5.23 -10.40
N SER A 63 25.11 -5.37 -9.61
CA SER A 63 25.73 -6.67 -9.30
C SER A 63 24.90 -7.54 -8.35
N ARG A 64 23.96 -6.93 -7.61
CA ARG A 64 23.08 -7.59 -6.64
C ARG A 64 21.71 -6.91 -6.59
N PRO A 65 20.65 -7.60 -6.13
CA PRO A 65 19.34 -6.97 -5.93
C PRO A 65 19.40 -5.85 -4.89
N LEU A 66 18.52 -4.86 -5.06
CA LEU A 66 18.30 -3.78 -4.10
C LEU A 66 17.34 -4.25 -3.02
N SER A 67 17.78 -4.18 -1.76
CA SER A 67 16.92 -4.41 -0.60
C SER A 67 16.11 -3.15 -0.31
N VAL A 68 14.79 -3.27 -0.33
CA VAL A 68 13.85 -2.18 -0.07
C VAL A 68 12.86 -2.54 1.04
N LYS A 69 12.36 -1.51 1.71
CA LYS A 69 11.26 -1.63 2.68
C LYS A 69 10.27 -0.50 2.52
N THR A 70 9.03 -0.68 2.93
CA THR A 70 8.09 0.44 3.10
C THR A 70 8.51 1.30 4.29
N ALA A 71 8.35 2.62 4.19
CA ALA A 71 8.66 3.53 5.29
C ALA A 71 7.71 3.33 6.49
N HIS A 72 6.46 2.97 6.21
CA HIS A 72 5.43 2.69 7.21
C HIS A 72 4.78 1.31 6.96
N PRO A 73 4.11 0.73 7.98
CA PRO A 73 3.29 -0.47 7.80
C PRO A 73 2.19 -0.25 6.77
N VAL A 74 1.92 -1.27 5.97
CA VAL A 74 0.86 -1.29 4.96
C VAL A 74 -0.20 -2.31 5.37
N PRO A 75 -1.50 -2.05 5.10
CA PRO A 75 -2.56 -3.03 5.33
C PRO A 75 -2.31 -4.37 4.64
N LYS A 76 -2.66 -5.48 5.31
CA LYS A 76 -2.38 -6.85 4.86
C LYS A 76 -2.96 -7.19 3.49
N ASP A 77 -4.15 -6.68 3.21
CA ASP A 77 -4.86 -6.83 1.94
C ASP A 77 -4.07 -6.24 0.76
N LYS A 78 -3.30 -5.17 0.99
CA LYS A 78 -2.51 -4.49 -0.05
C LYS A 78 -1.08 -5.02 -0.23
N ILE A 79 -0.63 -5.98 0.59
CA ILE A 79 0.74 -6.48 0.53
C ILE A 79 1.08 -7.06 -0.85
N ASN A 80 0.17 -7.81 -1.46
CA ASN A 80 0.40 -8.42 -2.77
C ASN A 80 0.54 -7.35 -3.87
N ASP A 81 -0.34 -6.35 -3.88
CA ASP A 81 -0.28 -5.24 -4.82
C ASP A 81 1.03 -4.46 -4.68
N CYS A 82 1.47 -4.24 -3.43
CA CYS A 82 2.77 -3.62 -3.17
C CYS A 82 3.92 -4.41 -3.78
N LEU A 83 3.94 -5.74 -3.61
CA LEU A 83 4.98 -6.59 -4.16
C LEU A 83 4.97 -6.59 -5.69
N GLU A 84 3.80 -6.51 -6.32
CA GLU A 84 3.69 -6.39 -7.77
C GLU A 84 4.24 -5.07 -8.31
N GLU A 85 3.90 -3.95 -7.68
CA GLU A 85 4.42 -2.64 -8.08
C GLU A 85 5.93 -2.55 -7.89
N ILE A 86 6.44 -3.02 -6.76
CA ILE A 86 7.87 -3.14 -6.47
C ILE A 86 8.56 -4.00 -7.54
N ARG A 87 7.95 -5.11 -7.97
CA ARG A 87 8.50 -5.97 -9.05
C ARG A 87 8.55 -5.28 -10.40
N ARG A 88 7.62 -4.37 -10.70
CA ARG A 88 7.54 -3.65 -11.99
C ARG A 88 8.47 -2.45 -12.03
N ALA A 89 8.74 -1.85 -10.86
CA ALA A 89 9.64 -0.71 -10.76
C ALA A 89 11.08 -1.06 -11.20
N ARG A 90 11.73 -0.10 -11.86
CA ARG A 90 13.10 -0.21 -12.37
C ARG A 90 13.87 1.05 -11.95
N PRO A 91 14.43 1.09 -10.72
CA PRO A 91 15.20 2.24 -10.28
C PRO A 91 16.50 2.36 -11.08
N VAL A 92 17.03 3.58 -11.15
CA VAL A 92 18.28 3.90 -11.85
C VAL A 92 19.41 4.03 -10.84
N LEU A 93 20.57 3.45 -11.16
CA LEU A 93 21.79 3.58 -10.38
C LEU A 93 22.40 4.99 -10.50
N PRO A 94 23.13 5.50 -9.49
CA PRO A 94 23.36 4.92 -8.17
C PRO A 94 22.17 5.11 -7.21
N VAL A 95 21.96 4.18 -6.29
CA VAL A 95 20.92 4.25 -5.24
C VAL A 95 21.59 4.25 -3.89
N SER A 96 21.31 5.30 -3.10
CA SER A 96 21.83 5.40 -1.74
C SER A 96 20.85 4.91 -0.68
N ILE A 97 21.39 4.53 0.49
CA ILE A 97 20.58 4.15 1.64
C ILE A 97 19.62 5.29 2.00
N GLY A 98 18.35 4.96 2.25
CA GLY A 98 17.31 5.93 2.57
C GLY A 98 16.68 6.62 1.36
N ARG A 99 17.18 6.37 0.14
CA ARG A 99 16.56 6.90 -1.08
C ARG A 99 15.16 6.31 -1.27
N VAL A 100 14.20 7.17 -1.59
CA VAL A 100 12.85 6.75 -2.00
C VAL A 100 12.90 6.21 -3.43
N VAL A 101 12.41 4.98 -3.60
CA VAL A 101 12.34 4.27 -4.88
C VAL A 101 10.96 4.40 -5.52
N LEU A 102 9.92 4.43 -4.67
CA LEU A 102 8.52 4.68 -5.06
C LEU A 102 7.91 5.59 -3.99
N ASP A 103 7.29 6.70 -4.38
CA ASP A 103 6.69 7.65 -3.44
C ASP A 103 5.36 7.14 -2.86
N ASN A 104 4.64 6.31 -3.62
CA ASN A 104 3.34 5.77 -3.23
C ASN A 104 3.19 4.34 -3.76
N VAL A 105 3.17 3.36 -2.85
CA VAL A 105 2.96 1.95 -3.19
C VAL A 105 1.50 1.54 -3.03
N ALA A 106 0.92 0.85 -4.01
CA ALA A 106 -0.45 0.31 -4.03
C ALA A 106 -1.54 1.34 -3.66
N GLY A 107 -1.31 2.62 -4.00
CA GLY A 107 -2.20 3.73 -3.65
C GLY A 107 -2.41 3.89 -2.14
N THR A 108 -1.42 3.54 -1.31
CA THR A 108 -1.47 3.65 0.16
C THR A 108 -0.97 5.01 0.68
N GLY A 109 -0.25 5.75 -0.16
CA GLY A 109 0.50 6.95 0.24
C GLY A 109 1.79 6.63 0.99
N VAL A 110 2.21 5.36 1.06
CA VAL A 110 3.43 4.96 1.77
C VAL A 110 4.60 4.86 0.78
N PRO A 111 5.74 5.53 1.06
CA PRO A 111 6.91 5.43 0.21
C PRO A 111 7.70 4.12 0.47
N VAL A 112 8.38 3.64 -0.56
CA VAL A 112 9.33 2.52 -0.51
C VAL A 112 10.74 3.08 -0.51
N VAL A 113 11.52 2.70 0.49
CA VAL A 113 12.88 3.21 0.74
C VAL A 113 13.92 2.11 0.55
N ALA A 114 15.06 2.49 -0.02
CA ALA A 114 16.23 1.63 -0.14
C ALA A 114 16.92 1.45 1.22
N THR A 115 17.31 0.21 1.52
CA THR A 115 18.00 -0.16 2.77
C THR A 115 19.47 -0.50 2.57
N CYS A 116 19.94 -0.54 1.33
CA CYS A 116 21.32 -0.80 0.99
C CYS A 116 21.80 0.12 -0.13
N GLU A 117 23.10 0.41 -0.15
CA GLU A 117 23.74 1.18 -1.22
C GLU A 117 23.86 0.31 -2.48
N LEU A 118 23.64 0.88 -3.66
CA LEU A 118 23.99 0.27 -4.94
C LEU A 118 24.66 1.31 -5.83
N THR A 119 25.93 1.09 -6.13
CA THR A 119 26.69 1.94 -7.05
C THR A 119 26.50 1.45 -8.49
N ALA A 120 26.58 2.38 -9.44
CA ALA A 120 26.68 2.02 -10.85
C ALA A 120 28.01 1.29 -11.09
N PRO A 121 28.06 0.21 -11.89
CA PRO A 121 29.34 -0.31 -12.36
C PRO A 121 30.05 0.80 -13.15
N ALA A 122 31.35 0.98 -12.90
CA ALA A 122 32.17 1.89 -13.69
C ALA A 122 32.04 1.51 -15.18
N ARG A 123 31.41 2.39 -15.98
CA ARG A 123 31.21 2.31 -17.45
C ARG A 123 31.54 0.94 -18.06
N VAL A 124 30.57 0.04 -18.18
CA VAL A 124 30.66 -0.99 -19.21
C VAL A 124 30.13 -0.35 -20.50
N VAL A 125 31.06 0.02 -21.39
CA VAL A 125 30.70 0.40 -22.77
C VAL A 125 30.16 -0.86 -23.42
N ILE A 126 28.84 -0.94 -23.60
CA ILE A 126 28.25 -1.94 -24.49
C ILE A 126 27.35 -1.21 -25.47
N THR A 127 27.75 -1.30 -26.74
CA THR A 127 27.08 -0.95 -27.99
C THR A 127 25.58 -1.25 -27.94
N PRO A 128 24.70 -0.44 -28.56
CA PRO A 128 23.26 -0.58 -28.38
C PRO A 128 22.78 -1.86 -29.05
N LEU A 129 22.21 -2.78 -28.27
CA LEU A 129 21.35 -3.82 -28.81
C LEU A 129 19.90 -3.34 -28.70
N ALA A 130 19.43 -2.73 -29.77
CA ALA A 130 18.02 -2.41 -29.98
C ALA A 130 17.17 -3.69 -29.94
N ALA A 131 16.17 -3.75 -29.04
CA ALA A 131 14.89 -4.45 -29.20
C ALA A 131 14.06 -4.26 -27.91
N ALA A 132 13.14 -3.30 -27.87
CA ALA A 132 11.72 -3.50 -28.17
C ALA A 132 10.95 -4.32 -27.10
N VAL A 133 10.58 -3.66 -25.99
CA VAL A 133 9.39 -4.04 -25.22
C VAL A 133 8.29 -3.05 -25.59
N LYS A 134 7.36 -3.48 -26.45
CA LYS A 134 6.15 -2.70 -26.76
C LYS A 134 5.29 -2.61 -25.49
N PRO A 135 4.79 -1.42 -25.12
CA PRO A 135 3.82 -1.31 -24.03
C PRO A 135 2.53 -2.05 -24.43
N LYS A 136 2.09 -2.98 -23.57
CA LYS A 136 0.80 -3.66 -23.71
C LYS A 136 -0.31 -2.59 -23.63
N PRO A 137 -1.27 -2.56 -24.58
CA PRO A 137 -2.21 -1.47 -24.70
C PRO A 137 -3.14 -1.42 -23.48
N GLN A 138 -3.20 -0.25 -22.86
CA GLN A 138 -4.18 0.05 -21.81
C GLN A 138 -5.58 -0.03 -22.44
N SER A 139 -6.39 -0.96 -21.96
CA SER A 139 -7.80 -1.08 -22.34
C SER A 139 -8.54 0.17 -21.88
N LYS A 140 -9.04 0.93 -22.85
CA LYS A 140 -9.94 2.08 -22.67
C LYS A 140 -11.12 1.70 -21.78
N ALA A 141 -11.25 2.38 -20.64
CA ALA A 141 -12.52 2.49 -19.93
C ALA A 141 -13.49 3.26 -20.85
N LYS A 142 -14.47 2.57 -21.42
CA LYS A 142 -15.63 3.21 -22.04
C LYS A 142 -16.51 3.75 -20.91
N GLY A 143 -16.62 5.07 -20.85
CA GLY A 143 -17.74 5.72 -20.17
C GLY A 143 -19.04 5.39 -20.89
N ALA A 144 -20.05 5.02 -20.11
CA ALA A 144 -21.44 5.09 -20.50
C ALA A 144 -22.07 6.21 -19.67
N ALA A 145 -22.49 7.26 -20.37
CA ALA A 145 -23.32 8.34 -19.85
C ALA A 145 -24.77 7.88 -19.68
N THR A 146 -25.49 8.46 -18.72
CA THR A 146 -26.94 8.81 -18.76
C THR A 146 -27.18 9.74 -17.55
N THR A 147 -27.04 11.05 -17.69
CA THR A 147 -28.13 12.05 -17.83
C THR A 147 -29.34 11.83 -16.94
N MET A 148 -29.59 12.74 -15.99
CA MET A 148 -30.80 13.57 -15.89
C MET A 148 -30.52 14.67 -14.86
N ALA A 149 -30.30 15.88 -15.35
CA ALA A 149 -30.28 17.09 -14.54
C ALA A 149 -31.62 17.80 -14.77
N ASP A 150 -32.44 17.82 -13.72
CA ASP A 150 -33.59 18.72 -13.58
C ASP A 150 -33.09 20.16 -13.67
N LYS A 151 -33.44 20.82 -14.78
CA LYS A 151 -33.23 22.26 -14.96
C LYS A 151 -34.59 22.91 -15.16
N GLN A 152 -35.18 23.21 -14.01
CA GLN A 152 -36.23 24.20 -13.82
C GLN A 152 -35.72 25.56 -14.32
N ASP A 153 -36.30 26.10 -15.40
CA ASP A 153 -36.58 27.53 -15.50
C ASP A 153 -37.49 27.86 -16.70
N ASP A 154 -38.06 29.07 -16.65
CA ASP A 154 -38.90 29.73 -17.66
C ASP A 154 -40.40 29.43 -17.64
N ARG A 155 -41.12 30.03 -16.68
CA ARG A 155 -42.32 30.87 -16.95
C ARG A 155 -42.58 31.90 -15.84
N ARG A 156 -41.89 33.04 -15.90
CA ARG A 156 -42.43 34.33 -15.43
C ARG A 156 -41.94 35.43 -16.37
N CYS A 157 -42.70 35.66 -17.43
CA CYS A 157 -42.74 36.93 -18.11
C CYS A 157 -44.20 37.38 -18.16
N CYS A 158 -44.39 38.65 -17.85
CA CYS A 158 -45.63 39.36 -17.63
C CYS A 158 -46.61 39.30 -18.81
N ALA A 159 -47.91 39.23 -18.50
CA ALA A 159 -49.07 39.81 -19.21
C ALA A 159 -50.32 39.35 -18.44
N ASP A 160 -50.90 40.18 -17.57
CA ASP A 160 -51.96 41.16 -17.88
C ASP A 160 -53.32 40.54 -18.25
N LYS A 161 -54.30 40.88 -17.39
CA LYS A 161 -55.77 40.71 -17.46
C LYS A 161 -56.40 39.50 -16.79
#